data_AF-A0A7J9FB57-F1
#
_entry.id   AF-A0A7J9FB57-F1
#
_cell.length_a   1.000
_cell.length_b   1.000
_cell.length_c   1.000
_cell.angle_alpha   90.00
_cell.angle_beta   90.00
_cell.angle_gamma   90.00
#
_symmetry.space_group_name_H-M   'P 1'
#
loop_
_entity.id
_entity.type
_entity.pdbx_description
1 polymer ?
#
loop_
_entity_poly.entity_id
_entity_poly.type
_entity_poly.pdbx_seq_one_letter_code
_entity_poly.pdbx_strand_id
1 'polypeptide(L)'
;MSKLMSKEKIDDCNRSWLELLNDVEASTSSESEKLHKLTQMVLPKFVARLVAEKEERMMIEKEGLKSCHEAGVEGKQDYLTGKQKKQKTRGNKKKQQKINNQRKGKGSEKLMEMGLEPPPDMPQVFQDCIRDLGGSEIKLVIQKFLQVSDLRSQQNRLSMSLKQIRNPFLNEDEDRMLNAKRQMAVTLVEPCLSVSTVNLAKWSIGSSMSYIINGDYSKVLKNNRDSLKPNAVVQIWSFRIQPNSQLGFALIKVIDGEDGHVIN
;
A
#
# COMPACT_ATOMS: atom_id res chain seq x y z
N MET A 1 -28.07 17.17 -18.42
CA MET A 1 -27.18 17.31 -19.60
C MET A 1 -25.76 17.06 -19.13
N SER A 2 -25.24 15.89 -19.44
CA SER A 2 -23.94 15.35 -19.02
C SER A 2 -22.80 16.13 -19.66
N LYS A 3 -21.93 16.73 -18.84
CA LYS A 3 -20.65 17.29 -19.28
C LYS A 3 -19.55 16.35 -18.81
N LEU A 4 -19.25 15.36 -19.63
CA LEU A 4 -18.09 14.47 -19.47
C LEU A 4 -16.83 15.26 -19.87
N MET A 5 -16.05 15.66 -18.88
CA MET A 5 -14.63 15.96 -18.99
C MET A 5 -14.00 15.26 -17.78
N SER A 6 -13.11 14.29 -17.95
CA SER A 6 -11.71 14.61 -18.16
C SER A 6 -10.99 13.42 -18.81
N LYS A 7 -10.29 13.70 -19.92
CA LYS A 7 -9.35 12.77 -20.57
C LYS A 7 -8.19 12.52 -19.61
N GLU A 8 -8.12 11.31 -19.08
CA GLU A 8 -6.94 10.79 -18.42
C GLU A 8 -5.83 10.63 -19.47
N LYS A 9 -4.66 11.19 -19.17
CA LYS A 9 -3.45 11.08 -20.01
C LYS A 9 -2.99 9.63 -19.98
N ILE A 10 -3.38 8.87 -20.99
CA ILE A 10 -2.62 7.69 -21.35
C ILE A 10 -1.37 8.23 -22.05
N ASP A 11 -0.20 8.02 -21.48
CA ASP A 11 1.08 8.43 -22.06
C ASP A 11 1.64 7.21 -22.80
N ASP A 12 1.44 7.15 -24.13
CA ASP A 12 2.15 6.21 -25.00
C ASP A 12 3.48 6.90 -25.33
N CYS A 13 4.58 6.33 -24.85
CA CYS A 13 5.94 6.89 -24.84
C CYS A 13 6.53 7.21 -26.24
N ASN A 14 5.71 7.25 -27.30
CA ASN A 14 6.10 7.75 -28.62
C ASN A 14 4.97 8.43 -29.44
N ARG A 15 3.75 8.64 -28.90
CA ARG A 15 2.70 9.43 -29.60
C ARG A 15 1.56 9.88 -28.66
N SER A 16 1.17 11.15 -28.70
CA SER A 16 0.08 11.70 -27.87
C SER A 16 -1.29 11.12 -28.26
N TRP A 17 -2.15 10.79 -27.29
CA TRP A 17 -3.52 10.29 -27.55
C TRP A 17 -4.37 11.26 -28.36
N LEU A 18 -4.07 12.56 -28.27
CA LEU A 18 -4.73 13.58 -29.07
C LEU A 18 -4.39 13.47 -30.56
N GLU A 19 -3.16 13.06 -30.89
CA GLU A 19 -2.75 12.84 -32.28
C GLU A 19 -3.40 11.57 -32.86
N LEU A 20 -3.47 10.50 -32.06
CA LEU A 20 -4.15 9.27 -32.46
C LEU A 20 -5.66 9.49 -32.71
N LEU A 21 -6.31 10.28 -31.85
CA LEU A 21 -7.72 10.62 -32.03
C LEU A 21 -7.94 11.48 -33.27
N ASN A 22 -7.10 12.49 -33.52
CA ASN A 22 -7.18 13.33 -34.71
C ASN A 22 -7.00 12.51 -36.00
N ASP A 23 -6.06 11.58 -36.05
CA ASP A 23 -5.84 10.73 -37.23
C ASP A 23 -7.02 9.80 -37.53
N VAL A 24 -7.65 9.27 -36.48
CA VAL A 24 -8.85 8.42 -36.64
C VAL A 24 -10.04 9.26 -37.09
N GLU A 25 -10.21 10.45 -36.52
CA GLU A 25 -11.29 11.38 -36.86
C GLU A 25 -11.16 11.93 -38.29
N ALA A 26 -9.94 12.13 -38.79
CA ALA A 26 -9.68 12.52 -40.18
C ALA A 26 -9.93 11.41 -41.21
N SER A 27 -10.08 10.16 -40.78
CA SER A 27 -10.12 8.98 -41.66
C SER A 27 -11.38 8.14 -41.53
N THR A 28 -12.41 8.62 -40.82
CA THR A 28 -13.67 7.92 -40.59
C THR A 28 -14.85 8.90 -40.58
N SER A 29 -15.96 8.53 -41.21
CA SER A 29 -17.12 9.43 -41.38
C SER A 29 -18.27 9.13 -40.42
N SER A 30 -18.23 8.01 -39.70
CA SER A 30 -19.25 7.60 -38.74
C SER A 30 -18.67 7.25 -37.37
N GLU A 31 -19.46 7.43 -36.31
CA GLU A 31 -19.01 7.11 -34.94
C GLU A 31 -18.75 5.61 -34.73
N SER A 32 -19.47 4.73 -35.42
CA SER A 32 -19.25 3.28 -35.37
C SER A 32 -17.90 2.90 -35.99
N GLU A 33 -17.51 3.52 -37.10
CA GLU A 33 -16.19 3.34 -37.72
C GLU A 33 -15.07 3.89 -36.83
N LYS A 34 -15.27 5.07 -36.21
CA LYS A 34 -14.33 5.65 -35.23
C LYS A 34 -14.06 4.67 -34.09
N LEU A 35 -15.13 4.15 -33.47
CA LEU A 35 -15.02 3.24 -32.33
C LEU A 35 -14.39 1.90 -32.73
N HIS A 36 -14.76 1.35 -33.88
CA HIS A 36 -14.18 0.10 -34.38
C HIS A 36 -12.68 0.24 -34.64
N LYS A 37 -12.26 1.33 -35.30
CA LYS A 37 -10.85 1.58 -35.63
C LYS A 37 -10.00 1.83 -34.39
N LEU A 38 -10.52 2.60 -33.42
CA LEU A 38 -9.84 2.78 -32.12
C LEU A 38 -9.68 1.46 -31.38
N THR A 39 -10.73 0.63 -31.36
CA THR A 39 -10.68 -0.68 -30.71
C THR A 39 -9.61 -1.58 -31.37
N GLN A 40 -9.58 -1.64 -32.70
CA GLN A 40 -8.56 -2.40 -33.45
C GLN A 40 -7.12 -1.92 -33.18
N MET A 41 -6.92 -0.63 -32.89
CA MET A 41 -5.58 -0.08 -32.62
C MET A 41 -5.14 -0.30 -31.17
N VAL A 42 -6.05 -0.15 -30.21
CA VAL A 42 -5.72 -0.15 -28.77
C VAL A 42 -5.74 -1.56 -28.18
N LEU A 43 -6.70 -2.39 -28.59
CA LEU A 43 -6.92 -3.71 -28.01
C LEU A 43 -5.70 -4.64 -28.18
N PRO A 44 -5.04 -4.73 -29.36
CA PRO A 44 -3.86 -5.58 -29.51
C PRO A 44 -2.69 -5.15 -28.62
N LYS A 45 -2.48 -3.83 -28.45
CA LYS A 45 -1.42 -3.29 -27.58
C LYS A 45 -1.70 -3.60 -26.11
N PHE A 46 -2.95 -3.47 -25.69
CA PHE A 46 -3.38 -3.80 -24.33
C PHE A 46 -3.22 -5.29 -24.04
N VAL A 47 -3.65 -6.15 -24.98
CA VAL A 47 -3.48 -7.61 -24.88
C VAL A 47 -2.00 -7.99 -24.85
N ALA A 48 -1.17 -7.40 -25.73
CA ALA A 48 0.28 -7.66 -25.75
C ALA A 48 0.95 -7.27 -24.42
N ARG A 49 0.56 -6.13 -23.82
CA ARG A 49 1.03 -5.70 -22.50
C ARG A 49 0.63 -6.68 -21.41
N LEU A 50 -0.63 -7.13 -21.38
CA LEU A 50 -1.09 -8.14 -20.42
C LEU A 50 -0.37 -9.48 -20.58
N VAL A 51 -0.08 -9.89 -21.82
CA VAL A 51 0.66 -11.13 -22.11
C VAL A 51 2.12 -11.00 -21.66
N ALA A 52 2.79 -9.88 -21.97
CA ALA A 52 4.15 -9.62 -21.51
C ALA A 52 4.26 -9.59 -19.98
N GLU A 53 3.31 -8.93 -19.29
CA GLU A 53 3.25 -8.92 -17.83
C GLU A 53 3.01 -10.32 -17.24
N LYS A 54 2.26 -11.18 -17.94
CA LYS A 54 2.00 -12.56 -17.52
C LYS A 54 3.21 -13.47 -17.78
N GLU A 55 3.92 -13.27 -18.88
CA GLU A 55 5.15 -13.99 -19.22
C GLU A 55 6.31 -13.61 -18.28
N GLU A 56 6.48 -12.33 -17.96
CA GLU A 56 7.44 -11.84 -16.98
C GLU A 56 7.17 -12.46 -15.59
N ARG A 57 5.90 -12.54 -15.18
CA ARG A 57 5.49 -13.24 -13.95
C ARG A 57 5.86 -14.73 -13.95
N MET A 58 5.66 -15.42 -15.08
CA MET A 58 6.02 -16.84 -15.21
C MET A 58 7.54 -17.08 -15.21
N MET A 59 8.33 -16.14 -15.74
CA MET A 59 9.80 -16.21 -15.75
C MET A 59 10.36 -16.07 -14.33
N ILE A 60 9.87 -15.09 -13.56
CA ILE A 60 10.28 -14.86 -12.15
C ILE A 60 9.95 -16.09 -11.28
N GLU A 61 8.82 -16.76 -11.52
CA GLU A 61 8.41 -17.94 -10.77
C GLU A 61 9.26 -19.19 -11.13
N LYS A 62 9.65 -19.35 -12.40
CA LYS A 62 10.55 -20.43 -12.84
C LYS A 62 11.99 -20.26 -12.34
N GLU A 63 12.50 -19.04 -12.25
CA GLU A 63 13.83 -18.79 -11.67
C GLU A 63 13.84 -18.95 -10.15
N GLY A 64 12.74 -18.61 -9.47
CA GLY A 64 12.56 -18.88 -8.03
C GLY A 64 12.56 -20.38 -7.68
N LEU A 65 12.20 -21.25 -8.63
CA LEU A 65 12.19 -22.71 -8.45
C LEU A 65 13.54 -23.38 -8.77
N LYS A 66 14.38 -22.78 -9.62
CA LYS A 66 15.70 -23.35 -10.01
C LYS A 66 16.83 -23.07 -9.02
N SER A 67 16.64 -22.16 -8.06
CA SER A 67 17.66 -21.83 -7.04
C SER A 67 17.87 -22.92 -5.97
N CYS A 68 17.14 -24.03 -6.02
CA CYS A 68 17.22 -25.10 -5.02
C CYS A 68 17.35 -26.48 -5.66
N HIS A 69 18.28 -26.69 -6.60
CA HIS A 69 18.77 -28.03 -6.96
C HIS A 69 20.17 -27.89 -7.53
N GLU A 70 21.18 -28.10 -6.69
CA GLU A 70 22.41 -28.87 -6.97
C GLU A 70 23.45 -28.64 -5.87
N ALA A 71 23.42 -29.52 -4.86
CA ALA A 71 24.56 -30.11 -4.16
C ALA A 71 24.00 -31.02 -3.07
N GLY A 72 23.80 -32.29 -3.41
CA GLY A 72 23.53 -33.34 -2.42
C GLY A 72 24.79 -33.64 -1.59
N VAL A 73 24.60 -34.15 -0.37
CA VAL A 73 25.00 -35.51 0.04
C VAL A 73 24.24 -35.86 1.33
N GLU A 74 23.82 -37.12 1.38
CA GLU A 74 23.04 -37.86 2.37
C GLU A 74 23.56 -37.81 3.82
N GLY A 75 22.66 -38.06 4.78
CA GLY A 75 23.06 -38.47 6.13
C GLY A 75 22.00 -38.38 7.23
N LYS A 76 21.16 -39.42 7.31
CA LYS A 76 20.44 -39.99 8.47
C LYS A 76 19.85 -39.09 9.58
N GLN A 77 18.53 -39.31 9.71
CA GLN A 77 17.63 -39.16 10.84
C GLN A 77 18.24 -39.47 12.22
N ASP A 78 17.96 -38.60 13.22
CA ASP A 78 17.64 -38.99 14.59
C ASP A 78 17.06 -37.81 15.39
N TYR A 79 15.88 -38.05 15.97
CA TYR A 79 15.30 -37.22 17.03
C TYR A 79 16.15 -37.39 18.29
N LEU A 80 16.44 -36.30 19.02
CA LEU A 80 16.26 -36.19 20.48
C LEU A 80 16.74 -34.82 21.02
N THR A 81 15.84 -34.25 21.83
CA THR A 81 15.97 -33.30 22.94
C THR A 81 17.37 -32.85 23.39
N GLY A 82 17.57 -31.53 23.49
CA GLY A 82 18.72 -30.97 24.19
C GLY A 82 18.62 -29.46 24.45
N LYS A 83 18.11 -29.06 25.62
CA LYS A 83 18.29 -27.70 26.16
C LYS A 83 19.78 -27.47 26.41
N GLN A 84 20.41 -26.50 25.76
CA GLN A 84 21.64 -25.89 26.26
C GLN A 84 21.69 -24.37 26.07
N LYS A 85 21.80 -23.70 27.23
CA LYS A 85 22.26 -22.32 27.45
C LYS A 85 23.53 -22.07 26.63
N LYS A 86 23.54 -21.05 25.76
CA LYS A 86 24.78 -20.44 25.27
C LYS A 86 24.95 -19.05 25.89
N GLN A 87 25.93 -18.96 26.80
CA GLN A 87 26.45 -17.72 27.35
C GLN A 87 26.93 -16.82 26.20
N LYS A 88 26.39 -15.60 26.14
CA LYS A 88 26.86 -14.54 25.24
C LYS A 88 28.14 -13.94 25.83
N THR A 89 29.26 -14.13 25.14
CA THR A 89 30.48 -13.34 25.32
C THR A 89 30.19 -11.85 25.09
N ARG A 90 30.74 -11.03 25.99
CA ARG A 90 30.30 -9.67 26.37
C ARG A 90 30.74 -8.55 25.40
N GLY A 91 31.20 -8.86 24.18
CA GLY A 91 31.91 -7.91 23.32
C GLY A 91 31.08 -7.11 22.30
N ASN A 92 29.91 -7.60 21.85
CA ASN A 92 29.26 -7.03 20.65
C ASN A 92 28.01 -6.16 20.90
N LYS A 93 27.60 -5.93 22.16
CA LYS A 93 26.41 -5.12 22.50
C LYS A 93 26.60 -3.61 22.28
N LYS A 94 27.83 -3.08 22.31
CA LYS A 94 28.08 -1.64 22.22
C LYS A 94 28.00 -1.07 20.79
N LYS A 95 28.22 -1.88 19.74
CA LYS A 95 28.08 -1.42 18.33
C LYS A 95 26.63 -1.46 17.83
N GLN A 96 25.80 -2.39 18.31
CA GLN A 96 24.38 -2.46 17.95
C GLN A 96 23.48 -1.47 18.72
N GLN A 97 23.89 -1.00 19.91
CA GLN A 97 23.14 0.01 20.65
C GLN A 97 23.30 1.44 20.10
N LYS A 98 24.42 1.78 19.44
CA LYS A 98 24.60 3.12 18.86
C LYS A 98 23.81 3.34 17.57
N ILE A 99 23.56 2.30 16.77
CA ILE A 99 22.79 2.41 15.52
C ILE A 99 21.28 2.54 15.80
N ASN A 100 20.79 1.97 16.90
CA ASN A 100 19.35 1.90 17.17
C ASN A 100 18.76 3.15 17.84
N ASN A 101 19.59 3.98 18.50
CA ASN A 101 19.14 5.22 19.13
C ASN A 101 19.07 6.42 18.17
N GLN A 102 19.66 6.35 16.97
CA GLN A 102 19.61 7.43 15.98
C GLN A 102 18.35 7.44 15.09
N ARG A 103 17.50 6.42 15.14
CA ARG A 103 16.30 6.33 14.28
C ARG A 103 15.02 6.85 14.91
N LYS A 104 15.04 7.24 16.19
CA LYS A 104 13.82 7.60 16.95
C LYS A 104 13.27 9.01 16.67
N GLY A 105 13.98 9.87 15.92
CA GLY A 105 13.51 11.21 15.54
C GLY A 105 13.48 11.50 14.02
N LYS A 106 14.20 10.69 13.21
CA LYS A 106 14.41 11.00 11.78
C LYS A 106 13.13 11.03 10.93
N GLY A 107 12.09 10.31 11.32
CA GLY A 107 10.86 10.24 10.52
C GLY A 107 10.09 11.56 10.54
N SER A 108 9.83 12.11 11.72
CA SER A 108 9.10 13.36 11.90
C SER A 108 9.93 14.57 11.45
N GLU A 109 11.24 14.60 11.77
CA GLU A 109 12.14 15.66 11.30
C GLU A 109 12.19 15.72 9.77
N LYS A 110 12.26 14.55 9.11
CA LYS A 110 12.24 14.48 7.64
C LYS A 110 10.90 14.92 7.04
N LEU A 111 9.77 14.64 7.70
CA LEU A 111 8.46 15.13 7.24
C LEU A 111 8.38 16.67 7.32
N MET A 112 8.93 17.26 8.40
CA MET A 112 9.04 18.72 8.53
C MET A 112 9.96 19.33 7.47
N GLU A 113 11.13 18.73 7.23
CA GLU A 113 12.08 19.17 6.20
C GLU A 113 11.47 19.15 4.79
N MET A 114 10.58 18.19 4.52
CA MET A 114 9.83 18.11 3.26
C MET A 114 8.57 18.98 3.21
N GLY A 115 8.32 19.82 4.22
CA GLY A 115 7.15 20.72 4.25
C GLY A 115 5.80 20.00 4.42
N LEU A 116 5.79 18.77 4.95
CA LEU A 116 4.57 17.98 5.18
C LEU A 116 4.01 18.13 6.60
N GLU A 117 4.46 19.15 7.34
CA GLU A 117 3.93 19.53 8.64
C GLU A 117 3.49 21.01 8.57
N PRO A 118 2.20 21.33 8.82
CA PRO A 118 1.15 20.40 9.18
C PRO A 118 0.80 19.41 8.05
N PRO A 119 0.24 18.22 8.37
CA PRO A 119 -0.16 17.24 7.38
C PRO A 119 -1.16 17.84 6.39
N PRO A 120 -1.02 17.60 5.08
CA PRO A 120 -2.02 18.00 4.09
C PRO A 120 -3.40 17.43 4.41
N ASP A 121 -4.44 18.19 4.08
CA ASP A 121 -5.83 17.75 4.24
C ASP A 121 -6.17 16.59 3.29
N MET A 122 -7.22 15.84 3.63
CA MET A 122 -7.71 14.74 2.80
C MET A 122 -8.22 15.25 1.44
N PRO A 123 -7.77 14.70 0.30
CA PRO A 123 -8.27 15.08 -1.01
C PRO A 123 -9.77 14.84 -1.17
N GLN A 124 -10.46 15.72 -1.90
CA GLN A 124 -11.93 15.71 -2.02
C GLN A 124 -12.48 14.37 -2.53
N VAL A 125 -11.77 13.72 -3.47
CA VAL A 125 -12.17 12.41 -4.01
C VAL A 125 -12.28 11.32 -2.94
N PHE A 126 -11.44 11.37 -1.90
CA PHE A 126 -11.54 10.44 -0.76
C PHE A 126 -12.68 10.83 0.17
N GLN A 127 -12.91 12.12 0.40
CA GLN A 127 -14.05 12.57 1.20
C GLN A 127 -15.38 12.16 0.57
N ASP A 128 -15.48 12.28 -0.75
CA ASP A 128 -16.66 11.88 -1.52
C ASP A 128 -16.87 10.37 -1.46
N CYS A 129 -15.81 9.57 -1.70
CA CYS A 129 -15.85 8.12 -1.56
C CYS A 129 -16.29 7.68 -0.14
N ILE A 130 -15.75 8.30 0.91
CA ILE A 130 -16.13 8.02 2.29
C ILE A 130 -17.60 8.38 2.54
N ARG A 131 -18.06 9.53 2.02
CA ARG A 131 -19.46 9.96 2.17
C ARG A 131 -20.42 9.01 1.46
N ASP A 132 -20.06 8.52 0.28
CA ASP A 132 -20.86 7.53 -0.48
C ASP A 132 -20.96 6.19 0.25
N LEU A 133 -19.94 5.84 1.05
CA LEU A 133 -19.96 4.71 1.98
C LEU A 133 -20.77 4.97 3.26
N GLY A 134 -21.41 6.15 3.41
CA GLY A 134 -22.10 6.55 4.63
C GLY A 134 -21.14 6.87 5.79
N GLY A 135 -19.91 7.23 5.47
CA GLY A 135 -18.84 7.53 6.41
C GLY A 135 -18.91 8.93 7.00
N SER A 136 -18.65 9.04 8.30
CA SER A 136 -18.53 10.28 9.07
C SER A 136 -17.33 10.23 10.03
N GLU A 137 -17.15 11.25 10.86
CA GLU A 137 -16.08 11.32 11.88
C GLU A 137 -14.67 11.03 11.33
N ILE A 138 -14.34 11.67 10.20
CA ILE A 138 -13.05 11.50 9.53
C ILE A 138 -11.92 12.09 10.38
N LYS A 139 -10.93 11.27 10.74
CA LYS A 139 -9.79 11.66 11.60
C LYS A 139 -8.48 11.14 11.04
N LEU A 140 -7.45 11.98 10.99
CA LEU A 140 -6.11 11.56 10.61
C LEU A 140 -5.50 10.71 11.73
N VAL A 141 -5.19 9.45 11.43
CA VAL A 141 -4.60 8.52 12.39
C VAL A 141 -3.09 8.67 12.43
N ILE A 142 -2.43 8.67 11.26
CA ILE A 142 -0.97 8.75 11.16
C ILE A 142 -0.55 9.23 9.76
N GLN A 143 0.53 10.01 9.68
CA GLN A 143 1.31 10.24 8.45
C GLN A 143 2.70 9.64 8.66
N LYS A 144 3.15 8.79 7.74
CA LYS A 144 4.46 8.14 7.83
C LYS A 144 5.01 7.83 6.45
N PHE A 145 6.33 7.68 6.40
CA PHE A 145 6.97 6.92 5.32
C PHE A 145 6.57 5.44 5.43
N LEU A 146 6.26 4.83 4.29
CA LEU A 146 6.13 3.37 4.24
C LEU A 146 7.46 2.73 4.62
N GLN A 147 7.40 1.81 5.57
CA GLN A 147 8.57 1.04 5.96
C GLN A 147 8.75 -0.14 4.99
N VAL A 148 9.98 -0.63 4.86
CA VAL A 148 10.26 -1.83 4.05
C VAL A 148 9.39 -3.03 4.46
N SER A 149 9.06 -3.13 5.76
CA SER A 149 8.13 -4.15 6.28
C SER A 149 6.71 -3.97 5.77
N ASP A 150 6.28 -2.73 5.54
CA ASP A 150 4.94 -2.43 5.04
C ASP A 150 4.83 -2.79 3.54
N LEU A 151 5.93 -2.79 2.79
CA LEU A 151 5.92 -3.08 1.36
C LEU A 151 6.13 -4.56 1.01
N ARG A 152 6.57 -5.38 1.97
CA ARG A 152 6.84 -6.80 1.75
C ARG A 152 5.53 -7.58 1.75
N SER A 153 5.11 -8.05 0.57
CA SER A 153 3.92 -8.89 0.39
C SER A 153 3.88 -10.10 1.33
N GLN A 154 5.03 -10.74 1.58
CA GLN A 154 5.16 -11.87 2.52
C GLN A 154 4.82 -11.49 3.97
N GLN A 155 5.07 -10.24 4.38
CA GLN A 155 4.72 -9.78 5.73
C GLN A 155 3.25 -9.38 5.83
N ASN A 156 2.63 -9.02 4.70
CA ASN A 156 1.20 -8.77 4.57
C ASN A 156 0.65 -7.84 5.67
N ARG A 157 1.36 -6.76 5.94
CA ARG A 157 1.04 -5.86 7.05
C ARG A 157 1.34 -4.41 6.70
N LEU A 158 0.52 -3.50 7.19
CA LEU A 158 0.81 -2.08 7.29
C LEU A 158 0.77 -1.68 8.77
N SER A 159 1.88 -1.17 9.26
CA SER A 159 2.07 -0.87 10.68
C SER A 159 1.80 0.58 11.04
N MET A 160 1.05 0.79 12.11
CA MET A 160 0.78 2.09 12.72
C MET A 160 1.27 2.06 14.16
N SER A 161 2.46 2.63 14.41
CA SER A 161 3.06 2.65 15.75
C SER A 161 2.22 3.51 16.69
N LEU A 162 1.87 3.00 17.88
CA LEU A 162 1.01 3.72 18.83
C LEU A 162 1.55 5.11 19.21
N LYS A 163 2.88 5.26 19.23
CA LYS A 163 3.56 6.53 19.54
C LYS A 163 3.41 7.62 18.47
N GLN A 164 2.95 7.25 17.28
CA GLN A 164 2.80 8.15 16.13
C GLN A 164 1.33 8.39 15.79
N ILE A 165 0.41 7.81 16.57
CA ILE A 165 -1.02 8.02 16.40
C ILE A 165 -1.35 9.46 16.83
N ARG A 166 -1.95 10.22 15.94
CA ARG A 166 -2.31 11.62 16.18
C ARG A 166 -3.65 11.76 16.87
N ASN A 167 -4.65 11.01 16.41
CA ASN A 167 -6.00 11.07 16.94
C ASN A 167 -6.47 9.68 17.38
N PRO A 168 -7.13 9.56 18.55
CA PRO A 168 -7.79 8.32 18.94
C PRO A 168 -8.93 8.02 17.95
N PHE A 169 -8.98 6.78 17.48
CA PHE A 169 -9.93 6.37 16.44
C PHE A 169 -10.77 5.16 16.85
N LEU A 170 -10.41 4.45 17.93
CA LEU A 170 -11.14 3.29 18.44
C LEU A 170 -12.17 3.71 19.47
N ASN A 171 -13.30 3.00 19.49
CA ASN A 171 -14.20 3.01 20.63
C ASN A 171 -13.72 2.02 21.71
N GLU A 172 -14.41 2.01 22.85
CA GLU A 172 -13.99 1.23 24.01
C GLU A 172 -14.06 -0.29 23.76
N ASP A 173 -15.10 -0.77 23.06
CA ASP A 173 -15.25 -2.18 22.70
C ASP A 173 -14.18 -2.64 21.71
N GLU A 174 -13.86 -1.80 20.71
CA GLU A 174 -12.84 -2.09 19.73
C GLU A 174 -11.45 -2.16 20.37
N ASP A 175 -11.12 -1.22 21.27
CA ASP A 175 -9.84 -1.29 21.98
C ASP A 175 -9.79 -2.50 22.93
N ARG A 176 -10.90 -2.85 23.62
CA ARG A 176 -11.00 -4.10 24.40
C ARG A 176 -10.73 -5.34 23.53
N MET A 177 -11.37 -5.44 22.37
CA MET A 177 -11.17 -6.56 21.43
C MET A 177 -9.72 -6.68 20.98
N LEU A 178 -9.11 -5.57 20.57
CA LEU A 178 -7.73 -5.54 20.08
C LEU A 178 -6.72 -5.83 21.20
N ASN A 179 -6.96 -5.36 22.42
CA ASN A 179 -6.14 -5.68 23.60
C ASN A 179 -6.24 -7.16 23.99
N ALA A 180 -7.39 -7.80 23.75
CA ALA A 180 -7.58 -9.24 23.87
C ALA A 180 -6.92 -10.05 22.73
N LYS A 181 -6.08 -9.40 21.90
CA LYS A 181 -5.37 -9.98 20.74
C LYS A 181 -6.32 -10.54 19.67
N ARG A 182 -7.57 -10.09 19.66
CA ARG A 182 -8.50 -10.39 18.57
C ARG A 182 -8.21 -9.47 17.40
N GLN A 183 -8.65 -9.89 16.22
CA GLN A 183 -8.66 -9.09 15.01
C GLN A 183 -10.11 -8.76 14.65
N MET A 184 -10.29 -7.67 13.91
CA MET A 184 -11.59 -7.27 13.38
C MET A 184 -11.50 -6.88 11.91
N ALA A 185 -12.50 -7.25 11.14
CA ALA A 185 -12.61 -6.81 9.75
C ALA A 185 -13.02 -5.34 9.71
N VAL A 186 -12.37 -4.56 8.85
CA VAL A 186 -12.59 -3.13 8.65
C VAL A 186 -12.58 -2.81 7.17
N THR A 187 -13.36 -1.81 6.78
CA THR A 187 -13.36 -1.28 5.41
C THR A 187 -12.10 -0.45 5.20
N LEU A 188 -11.48 -0.58 4.03
CA LEU A 188 -10.33 0.21 3.60
C LEU A 188 -10.60 0.81 2.22
N VAL A 189 -10.64 2.15 2.14
CA VAL A 189 -10.53 2.89 0.88
C VAL A 189 -9.05 2.91 0.49
N GLU A 190 -8.72 2.27 -0.61
CA GLU A 190 -7.38 2.15 -1.16
C GLU A 190 -6.93 3.46 -1.85
N PRO A 191 -5.62 3.65 -2.11
CA PRO A 191 -5.12 4.81 -2.85
C PRO A 191 -5.78 5.00 -4.23
N CYS A 192 -6.17 3.90 -4.90
CA CYS A 192 -6.88 3.91 -6.18
C CYS A 192 -8.41 4.08 -6.04
N LEU A 193 -8.90 4.48 -4.86
CA LEU A 193 -10.32 4.65 -4.51
C LEU A 193 -11.16 3.36 -4.55
N SER A 194 -10.54 2.20 -4.78
CA SER A 194 -11.19 0.90 -4.60
C SER A 194 -11.44 0.65 -3.11
N VAL A 195 -12.53 -0.06 -2.80
CA VAL A 195 -12.91 -0.40 -1.42
C VAL A 195 -12.63 -1.87 -1.18
N SER A 196 -11.81 -2.15 -0.16
CA SER A 196 -11.41 -3.49 0.24
C SER A 196 -11.76 -3.76 1.70
N THR A 197 -11.91 -5.03 2.06
CA THR A 197 -12.02 -5.47 3.45
C THR A 197 -10.67 -5.98 3.92
N VAL A 198 -10.15 -5.41 5.00
CA VAL A 198 -8.89 -5.81 5.63
C VAL A 198 -9.12 -6.11 7.10
N ASN A 199 -8.12 -6.66 7.77
CA ASN A 199 -8.19 -6.90 9.20
C ASN A 199 -7.36 -5.87 9.95
N LEU A 200 -7.88 -5.39 11.08
CA LEU A 200 -7.15 -4.61 12.07
C LEU A 200 -6.80 -5.51 13.26
N ALA A 201 -5.53 -5.49 13.66
CA ALA A 201 -5.02 -6.18 14.83
C ALA A 201 -4.07 -5.27 15.63
N LYS A 202 -3.81 -5.60 16.90
CA LYS A 202 -2.84 -4.91 17.75
C LYS A 202 -1.70 -5.85 18.12
N TRP A 203 -0.48 -5.54 17.66
CA TRP A 203 0.69 -6.40 17.79
C TRP A 203 1.81 -5.72 18.58
N SER A 204 2.61 -6.53 19.26
CA SER A 204 3.90 -6.12 19.78
C SER A 204 4.98 -6.31 18.71
N ILE A 205 5.52 -5.23 18.17
CA ILE A 205 6.65 -5.26 17.23
C ILE A 205 7.91 -4.82 18.00
N GLY A 206 8.75 -5.78 18.36
CA GLY A 206 9.89 -5.53 19.22
C GLY A 206 9.44 -5.04 20.60
N SER A 207 9.88 -3.85 21.00
CA SER A 207 9.49 -3.22 22.28
C SER A 207 8.36 -2.20 22.15
N SER A 208 7.73 -2.08 20.98
CA SER A 208 6.65 -1.13 20.72
C SER A 208 5.37 -1.83 20.34
N MET A 209 4.24 -1.30 20.78
CA MET A 209 2.93 -1.71 20.30
C MET A 209 2.60 -0.99 19.01
N SER A 210 1.91 -1.68 18.11
CA SER A 210 1.43 -1.11 16.85
C SER A 210 0.07 -1.69 16.50
N TYR A 211 -0.77 -0.87 15.89
CA TYR A 211 -1.91 -1.36 15.13
C TYR A 211 -1.41 -1.85 13.78
N ILE A 212 -2.00 -2.92 13.28
CA ILE A 212 -1.60 -3.61 12.05
C ILE A 212 -2.83 -3.80 11.19
N ILE A 213 -2.78 -3.24 9.98
CA ILE A 213 -3.70 -3.62 8.91
C ILE A 213 -3.09 -4.82 8.18
N ASN A 214 -3.79 -5.95 8.11
CA ASN A 214 -3.33 -7.18 7.47
C ASN A 214 -4.48 -7.96 6.80
N GLY A 215 -4.26 -9.24 6.48
CA GLY A 215 -5.24 -10.09 5.80
C GLY A 215 -5.15 -9.93 4.30
N ASP A 216 -5.92 -9.02 3.72
CA ASP A 216 -5.91 -8.74 2.28
C ASP A 216 -5.03 -7.54 1.90
N TYR A 217 -4.24 -7.02 2.83
CA TYR A 217 -3.34 -5.90 2.57
C TYR A 217 -2.32 -6.17 1.44
N SER A 218 -1.86 -7.42 1.27
CA SER A 218 -0.99 -7.79 0.15
C SER A 218 -1.67 -7.65 -1.22
N LYS A 219 -3.01 -7.74 -1.30
CA LYS A 219 -3.78 -7.43 -2.50
C LYS A 219 -3.85 -5.91 -2.70
N VAL A 220 -4.09 -5.14 -1.64
CA VAL A 220 -4.03 -3.67 -1.66
C VAL A 220 -2.68 -3.19 -2.21
N LEU A 221 -1.57 -3.76 -1.74
CA LEU A 221 -0.24 -3.47 -2.28
C LEU A 221 -0.12 -3.78 -3.78
N LYS A 222 -0.73 -4.87 -4.25
CA LYS A 222 -0.71 -5.25 -5.67
C LYS A 222 -1.54 -4.30 -6.52
N ASN A 223 -2.69 -3.87 -6.03
CA ASN A 223 -3.59 -2.94 -6.73
C ASN A 223 -3.01 -1.53 -6.82
N ASN A 224 -2.13 -1.16 -5.90
CA ASN A 224 -1.58 0.20 -5.76
C ASN A 224 -0.06 0.23 -5.95
N ARG A 225 0.52 -0.66 -6.77
CA ARG A 225 1.98 -0.79 -6.97
C ARG A 225 2.65 0.50 -7.45
N ASP A 226 1.92 1.31 -8.22
CA ASP A 226 2.45 2.56 -8.74
C ASP A 226 2.59 3.63 -7.66
N SER A 227 1.76 3.53 -6.61
CA SER A 227 1.67 4.50 -5.51
C SER A 227 2.38 4.04 -4.23
N LEU A 228 2.31 2.76 -3.88
CA LEU A 228 2.87 2.21 -2.65
C LEU A 228 4.28 1.65 -2.91
N LYS A 229 5.26 2.56 -2.96
CA LYS A 229 6.67 2.27 -3.26
C LYS A 229 7.59 2.68 -2.08
N PRO A 230 8.86 2.23 -2.08
CA PRO A 230 9.84 2.73 -1.11
C PRO A 230 9.88 4.26 -1.08
N ASN A 231 10.08 4.84 0.10
CA ASN A 231 10.09 6.31 0.35
C ASN A 231 8.76 7.04 0.13
N ALA A 232 7.69 6.38 -0.30
CA ALA A 232 6.37 7.01 -0.36
C ALA A 232 5.93 7.45 1.03
N VAL A 233 5.33 8.64 1.11
CA VAL A 233 4.65 9.12 2.31
C VAL A 233 3.18 8.82 2.17
N VAL A 234 2.61 8.18 3.18
CA VAL A 234 1.18 7.88 3.25
C VAL A 234 0.55 8.48 4.48
N GLN A 235 -0.72 8.81 4.35
CA GLN A 235 -1.62 9.09 5.44
C GLN A 235 -2.61 7.94 5.58
N ILE A 236 -2.95 7.64 6.83
CA ILE A 236 -4.04 6.73 7.16
C ILE A 236 -5.04 7.54 7.95
N TRP A 237 -6.28 7.56 7.46
CA TRP A 237 -7.41 8.23 8.08
C TRP A 237 -8.41 7.19 8.56
N SER A 238 -9.07 7.43 9.67
CA SER A 238 -10.20 6.63 10.14
C SER A 238 -11.51 7.36 9.88
N PHE A 239 -12.58 6.61 9.69
CA PHE A 239 -13.95 7.13 9.62
C PHE A 239 -14.95 6.10 10.18
N ARG A 240 -16.19 6.53 10.37
CA ARG A 240 -17.29 5.74 10.94
C ARG A 240 -18.42 5.57 9.95
N ILE A 241 -18.70 4.33 9.57
CA ILE A 241 -19.78 3.98 8.64
C ILE A 241 -21.08 3.80 9.41
N GLN A 242 -22.09 4.59 9.06
CA GLN A 242 -23.44 4.49 9.63
C GLN A 242 -24.23 3.31 9.02
N PRO A 243 -25.23 2.76 9.73
CA PRO A 243 -25.76 3.17 11.05
C PRO A 243 -25.01 2.57 12.25
N ASN A 244 -24.16 1.57 12.03
CA ASN A 244 -23.56 0.78 13.12
C ASN A 244 -22.26 1.37 13.67
N SER A 245 -21.88 2.57 13.23
CA SER A 245 -20.59 3.22 13.56
C SER A 245 -19.39 2.31 13.31
N GLN A 246 -19.41 1.53 12.23
CA GLN A 246 -18.35 0.59 11.88
C GLN A 246 -17.07 1.34 11.51
N LEU A 247 -15.94 0.90 12.05
CA LEU A 247 -14.65 1.50 11.75
C LEU A 247 -14.22 1.22 10.31
N GLY A 248 -13.90 2.28 9.58
CA GLY A 248 -13.26 2.23 8.27
C GLY A 248 -11.96 3.04 8.26
N PHE A 249 -11.11 2.76 7.28
CA PHE A 249 -9.89 3.50 7.02
C PHE A 249 -9.78 3.96 5.57
N ALA A 250 -9.07 5.05 5.34
CA ALA A 250 -8.61 5.46 4.01
C ALA A 250 -7.08 5.52 4.01
N LEU A 251 -6.45 4.88 3.03
CA LEU A 251 -5.01 4.92 2.79
C LEU A 251 -4.73 5.86 1.62
N ILE A 252 -4.08 6.97 1.92
CA ILE A 252 -3.84 8.05 0.95
C ILE A 252 -2.33 8.20 0.76
N LYS A 253 -1.88 8.29 -0.49
CA LYS A 253 -0.50 8.67 -0.82
C LYS A 253 -0.40 10.20 -0.83
N VAL A 254 0.66 10.73 -0.22
CA VAL A 254 0.96 12.18 -0.16
C VAL A 254 2.16 12.56 -1.02
N ILE A 255 3.14 11.66 -1.16
CA ILE A 255 4.32 11.83 -2.03
C ILE A 255 4.65 10.50 -2.70
N ASP A 256 5.03 10.57 -3.98
CA ASP A 256 5.50 9.45 -4.78
C ASP A 256 6.96 9.13 -4.44
N GLY A 257 7.29 7.84 -4.33
CA GLY A 257 8.61 7.39 -3.86
C GLY A 257 9.82 7.83 -4.71
N GLU A 258 9.59 8.42 -5.89
CA GLU A 258 10.62 8.86 -6.84
C GLU A 258 10.49 10.32 -7.28
N ASP A 259 9.30 10.92 -7.20
CA ASP A 259 9.06 12.32 -7.57
C ASP A 259 8.57 13.08 -6.35
N GLY A 260 9.41 13.94 -5.78
CA GLY A 260 9.12 14.78 -4.61
C GLY A 260 8.04 15.85 -4.83
N HIS A 261 7.04 15.59 -5.67
CA HIS A 261 5.88 16.43 -5.85
C HIS A 261 4.87 16.14 -4.74
N VAL A 262 4.57 17.18 -3.96
CA VAL A 262 3.44 17.19 -3.02
C VAL A 262 2.17 17.20 -3.86
N ILE A 263 1.32 16.20 -3.66
CA ILE A 263 -0.01 16.17 -4.28
C ILE A 263 -0.88 17.11 -3.42
N ASN A 264 -1.10 18.32 -3.91
CA ASN A 264 -2.06 19.27 -3.33
C ASN A 264 -3.48 18.95 -3.79
#